data_AF-A0A5C8LTH7-F1
#
_entry.id   AF-A0A5C8LTH7-F1
#
_cell.length_a   1.000
_cell.length_b   1.000
_cell.length_c   1.000
_cell.angle_alpha   90.00
_cell.angle_beta   90.00
_cell.angle_gamma   90.00
#
_symmetry.space_group_name_H-M   'P 1'
#
loop_
_entity.id
_entity.type
_entity.pdbx_description
1 polymer ?
#
loop_
_entity_poly.entity_id
_entity_poly.type
_entity_poly.pdbx_seq_one_letter_code
_entity_poly.pdbx_strand_id
1 'polypeptide(L)'
;MKERIKVKLKVDLTQYLKGLVAGTEGFTIGNYGIWSRGNDNFTGVHFPDVGSLDVLWSSLEIIDEEYLEEAEKRRKQKLEEYKTARDIVKYVGPRGGFKGLRFVYTDANGITVSNSIGFKDEADKLIKYFEELKLQITEKLMK
;
A
#
# COMPACT_ATOMS: atom_id res chain seq x y z
N MET A 1 3.23 8.12 14.43
CA MET A 1 2.71 8.22 13.05
C MET A 1 1.85 9.48 13.02
N LYS A 2 2.07 10.38 12.05
CA LYS A 2 1.35 11.65 11.93
C LYS A 2 -0.16 11.36 11.90
N GLU A 3 -0.92 12.01 12.79
CA GLU A 3 -2.36 11.75 12.97
C GLU A 3 -3.20 12.25 11.79
N ARG A 4 -2.64 13.15 10.96
CA ARG A 4 -3.31 13.80 9.84
C ARG A 4 -2.37 13.91 8.66
N ILE A 5 -2.81 13.43 7.51
CA ILE A 5 -2.06 13.45 6.26
C ILE A 5 -2.70 14.50 5.37
N LYS A 6 -1.88 15.41 4.83
CA LYS A 6 -2.34 16.40 3.87
C LYS A 6 -2.65 15.73 2.53
N VAL A 7 -3.85 15.97 2.02
CA VAL A 7 -4.34 15.39 0.77
C VAL A 7 -4.99 16.46 -0.11
N LYS A 8 -5.08 16.16 -1.40
CA LYS A 8 -5.70 16.98 -2.43
C LYS A 8 -6.71 16.15 -3.21
N LEU A 9 -7.87 16.73 -3.49
CA LEU A 9 -8.91 16.06 -4.24
C LEU A 9 -8.60 16.07 -5.75
N LYS A 10 -8.74 14.93 -6.44
CA LYS A 10 -8.51 14.83 -7.89
C LYS A 10 -9.78 14.96 -8.74
N VAL A 11 -10.94 14.84 -8.10
CA VAL A 11 -12.26 14.76 -8.74
C VAL A 11 -13.16 15.87 -8.20
N ASP A 12 -14.19 16.25 -8.95
CA ASP A 12 -15.21 17.15 -8.45
C ASP A 12 -16.26 16.36 -7.66
N LEU A 13 -16.47 16.74 -6.40
CA LEU A 13 -17.45 16.16 -5.47
C LEU A 13 -18.49 17.18 -5.02
N THR A 14 -18.69 18.26 -5.77
CA THR A 14 -19.67 19.32 -5.46
C THR A 14 -21.10 18.81 -5.33
N GLN A 15 -21.41 17.67 -5.96
CA GLN A 15 -22.69 16.97 -5.80
C GLN A 15 -22.97 16.51 -4.36
N TYR A 16 -21.93 16.26 -3.57
CA TYR A 16 -22.04 15.82 -2.18
C TYR A 16 -21.90 16.99 -1.21
N LEU A 17 -20.96 17.90 -1.47
CA LEU A 17 -20.78 19.09 -0.64
C LEU A 17 -20.32 20.27 -1.48
N LYS A 18 -21.08 21.37 -1.44
CA LYS A 18 -20.78 22.58 -2.20
C LYS A 18 -19.37 23.09 -1.84
N GLY A 19 -18.55 23.33 -2.86
CA GLY A 19 -17.16 23.79 -2.69
C GLY A 19 -16.09 22.69 -2.80
N LEU A 20 -16.47 21.41 -2.88
CA LEU A 20 -15.53 20.31 -3.15
C LEU A 20 -15.23 20.15 -4.65
N VAL A 21 -14.46 21.08 -5.19
CA VAL A 21 -13.96 21.01 -6.56
C VAL A 21 -12.65 20.23 -6.63
N ALA A 22 -12.28 19.76 -7.83
CA ALA A 22 -10.96 19.18 -8.04
C ALA A 22 -9.87 20.19 -7.66
N GLY A 23 -8.90 19.73 -6.86
CA GLY A 23 -7.81 20.53 -6.32
C GLY A 23 -8.01 21.04 -4.90
N THR A 24 -9.20 20.89 -4.31
CA THR A 24 -9.42 21.25 -2.90
C THR A 24 -8.52 20.43 -1.98
N GLU A 25 -7.82 21.11 -1.07
CA GLU A 25 -6.93 20.50 -0.10
C GLU A 25 -7.66 20.16 1.20
N GLY A 26 -7.20 19.12 1.88
CA GLY A 26 -7.76 18.70 3.15
C GLY A 26 -6.81 17.84 3.96
N PHE A 27 -7.30 17.37 5.10
CA PHE A 27 -6.56 16.52 6.02
C PHE A 27 -7.37 15.28 6.35
N THR A 28 -6.74 14.10 6.33
CA THR A 28 -7.40 12.87 6.76
C THR A 28 -7.78 12.94 8.24
N ILE A 29 -9.02 12.57 8.61
CA ILE A 29 -9.51 12.51 9.99
C ILE A 29 -9.71 11.04 10.38
N GLY A 30 -8.77 10.46 11.11
CA GLY A 30 -8.88 9.09 11.62
C GLY A 30 -7.59 8.29 11.48
N ASN A 31 -7.56 7.12 12.11
CA ASN A 31 -6.42 6.21 12.05
C ASN A 31 -6.40 5.49 10.70
N TYR A 32 -5.77 6.10 9.70
CA TYR A 32 -5.56 5.50 8.40
C TYR A 32 -4.09 5.07 8.25
N GLY A 33 -3.80 3.81 8.59
CA GLY A 33 -2.49 3.20 8.35
C GLY A 33 -2.31 2.77 6.89
N ILE A 34 -1.09 2.39 6.52
CA ILE A 34 -0.76 1.82 5.19
C ILE A 34 -1.69 0.63 4.85
N TRP A 35 -2.09 -0.16 5.85
CA TRP A 35 -3.04 -1.26 5.71
C TRP A 35 -4.46 -0.87 5.28
N SER A 36 -4.91 0.36 5.59
CA SER A 36 -6.22 0.86 5.17
C SER A 36 -6.30 1.17 3.66
N ARG A 37 -5.14 1.25 2.98
CA ARG A 37 -4.98 1.64 1.57
C ARG A 37 -4.81 0.47 0.60
N GLY A 38 -4.70 -0.76 1.09
CA GLY A 38 -4.55 -1.95 0.24
C GLY A 38 -5.80 -2.27 -0.60
N ASN A 39 -6.95 -1.70 -0.23
CA ASN A 39 -8.16 -1.62 -1.04
C ASN A 39 -8.57 -0.13 -1.11
N ASP A 40 -9.21 0.28 -2.21
CA ASP A 40 -9.78 1.62 -2.39
C ASP A 40 -10.94 1.86 -1.42
N ASN A 41 -10.61 2.00 -0.14
CA ASN A 41 -11.54 2.21 0.94
C ASN A 41 -11.80 3.72 1.07
N PHE A 42 -12.98 4.05 1.57
CA PHE A 42 -13.30 5.41 1.99
C PHE A 42 -12.39 5.87 3.14
N THR A 43 -11.99 7.14 3.08
CA THR A 43 -11.23 7.85 4.11
C THR A 43 -11.92 9.15 4.41
N GLY A 44 -12.15 9.42 5.70
CA GLY A 44 -12.67 10.68 6.17
C GLY A 44 -11.63 11.77 5.93
N VAL A 45 -12.02 12.82 5.21
CA VAL A 45 -11.18 13.98 4.95
C VAL A 45 -11.91 15.22 5.44
N HIS A 46 -11.20 16.05 6.20
CA HIS A 46 -11.61 17.41 6.52
C HIS A 46 -11.12 18.36 5.45
N PHE A 47 -12.05 19.06 4.81
CA PHE A 47 -11.75 20.17 3.91
C PHE A 47 -12.03 21.48 4.65
N PRO A 48 -11.00 22.33 4.87
CA PRO A 48 -11.18 23.63 5.49
C PRO A 48 -12.29 24.44 4.79
N ASP A 49 -13.08 25.16 5.57
CA ASP A 49 -14.18 26.04 5.10
C ASP A 49 -15.35 25.33 4.36
N VAL A 50 -15.28 24.01 4.19
CA VAL A 50 -16.25 23.22 3.44
C VAL A 50 -16.94 22.19 4.34
N GLY A 51 -16.16 21.33 5.01
CA GLY A 51 -16.70 20.29 5.90
C GLY A 51 -15.92 18.99 5.81
N SER A 52 -16.47 17.93 6.40
CA SER A 52 -15.85 16.59 6.36
C SER A 52 -16.64 15.64 5.46
N LEU A 53 -15.95 14.85 4.65
CA LEU A 53 -16.55 13.87 3.76
C LEU A 53 -15.69 12.60 3.70
N ASP A 54 -16.34 11.45 3.61
CA ASP A 54 -15.68 10.19 3.32
C ASP A 54 -15.41 10.08 1.81
N VAL A 55 -14.14 10.03 1.43
CA VAL A 55 -13.68 10.05 0.04
C VAL A 55 -12.85 8.80 -0.27
N LEU A 56 -13.01 8.24 -1.47
CA LEU A 56 -12.19 7.14 -1.95
C LEU A 56 -10.71 7.54 -2.03
N TRP A 57 -9.80 6.65 -1.64
CA TRP A 57 -8.35 6.88 -1.79
C TRP A 57 -7.97 7.14 -3.24
N SER A 58 -8.61 6.45 -4.19
CA SER A 58 -8.41 6.64 -5.63
C SER A 58 -8.74 8.05 -6.11
N SER A 59 -9.60 8.77 -5.38
CA SER A 59 -9.99 10.16 -5.63
C SER A 59 -9.09 11.19 -4.96
N LEU A 60 -8.15 10.75 -4.11
CA LEU A 60 -7.21 11.62 -3.39
C LEU A 60 -5.79 11.53 -3.95
N GLU A 61 -5.04 12.60 -3.77
CA GLU A 61 -3.61 12.70 -3.97
C GLU A 61 -2.97 13.10 -2.64
N ILE A 62 -1.93 12.39 -2.21
CA ILE A 62 -1.20 12.76 -0.98
C ILE A 62 -0.21 13.85 -1.34
N ILE A 63 -0.31 15.00 -0.68
CA ILE A 63 0.56 16.17 -0.88
C ILE A 63 1.40 16.49 0.36
N ASP A 64 1.38 15.62 1.36
CA ASP A 64 2.21 15.72 2.56
C ASP A 64 3.62 15.20 2.26
N GLU A 65 4.55 16.11 1.98
CA GLU A 65 5.93 15.80 1.59
C GLU A 65 6.66 14.95 2.64
N GLU A 66 6.55 15.32 3.92
CA GLU A 66 7.16 14.58 5.03
C GLU A 66 6.64 13.14 5.08
N TYR A 67 5.33 12.96 4.90
CA TYR A 67 4.73 11.63 4.84
C TYR A 67 5.24 10.82 3.64
N LEU A 68 5.35 11.45 2.46
CA LEU A 68 5.85 10.80 1.25
C LEU A 68 7.32 10.36 1.42
N GLU A 69 8.16 11.22 1.99
CA GLU A 69 9.55 10.89 2.30
C GLU A 69 9.66 9.72 3.30
N GLU A 70 8.89 9.74 4.38
CA GLU A 70 8.87 8.64 5.34
C GLU A 70 8.42 7.32 4.71
N ALA A 71 7.37 7.38 3.87
CA ALA A 71 6.84 6.22 3.17
C ALA A 71 7.88 5.65 2.19
N GLU A 72 8.60 6.52 1.47
CA GLU A 72 9.68 6.12 0.57
C GLU A 72 10.86 5.51 1.34
N LYS A 73 11.29 6.13 2.45
CA LYS A 73 12.34 5.60 3.34
C LYS A 73 11.96 4.21 3.87
N ARG A 74 10.74 4.04 4.39
CA ARG A 74 10.23 2.74 4.84
C ARG A 74 10.20 1.72 3.71
N ARG A 75 9.75 2.12 2.52
CA ARG A 75 9.71 1.23 1.35
C ARG A 75 11.12 0.76 0.96
N LYS A 76 12.10 1.67 0.93
CA LYS A 76 13.51 1.36 0.63
C LYS A 76 14.09 0.42 1.68
N GLN A 77 13.88 0.70 2.97
CA GLN A 77 14.31 -0.18 4.06
C GLN A 77 13.74 -1.59 3.91
N LYS A 78 12.43 -1.70 3.65
CA LYS A 78 11.76 -2.99 3.47
C LYS A 78 12.31 -3.78 2.27
N LEU A 79 12.60 -3.11 1.15
CA LEU A 79 13.21 -3.74 -0.01
C LEU A 79 14.64 -4.22 0.26
N GLU A 80 15.39 -3.50 1.11
CA GLU A 80 16.71 -3.91 1.55
C GLU A 80 16.63 -5.18 2.41
N GLU A 81 15.71 -5.22 3.37
CA GLU A 81 15.45 -6.42 4.20
C GLU A 81 15.07 -7.63 3.33
N TYR A 82 14.27 -7.40 2.28
CA TYR A 82 13.85 -8.42 1.33
C TYR A 82 14.99 -9.02 0.50
N LYS A 83 16.20 -8.43 0.49
CA LYS A 83 17.36 -9.09 -0.12
C LYS A 83 17.74 -10.38 0.59
N THR A 84 17.39 -10.51 1.87
CA THR A 84 17.58 -11.73 2.67
C THR A 84 16.44 -12.74 2.51
N ALA A 85 15.50 -12.48 1.59
CA ALA A 85 14.33 -13.32 1.42
C ALA A 85 14.71 -14.75 1.02
N ARG A 86 14.06 -15.70 1.68
CA ARG A 86 14.19 -17.15 1.49
C ARG A 86 12.84 -17.82 1.61
N ASP A 87 12.79 -19.11 1.28
CA ASP A 87 11.56 -19.90 1.28
C ASP A 87 10.43 -19.21 0.48
N ILE A 88 10.79 -18.62 -0.66
CA ILE A 88 9.87 -17.86 -1.50
C ILE A 88 8.98 -18.86 -2.24
N VAL A 89 7.68 -18.84 -1.93
CA VAL A 89 6.67 -19.73 -2.48
C VAL A 89 5.56 -18.92 -3.11
N LYS A 90 5.39 -19.10 -4.42
CA LYS A 90 4.23 -18.62 -5.18
C LYS A 90 3.16 -19.72 -5.19
N TYR A 91 2.00 -19.41 -4.63
CA TYR A 91 0.85 -20.31 -4.61
C TYR A 91 -0.04 -20.04 -5.81
N VAL A 92 -0.36 -21.12 -6.53
CA VAL A 92 -1.22 -21.12 -7.71
C VAL A 92 -2.37 -22.10 -7.50
N GLY A 93 -3.57 -21.72 -7.90
CA GLY A 93 -4.76 -22.56 -7.79
C GLY A 93 -4.84 -23.62 -8.90
N PRO A 94 -5.79 -24.57 -8.80
CA PRO A 94 -5.89 -25.71 -9.73
C PRO A 94 -6.07 -25.32 -11.21
N ARG A 95 -6.60 -24.12 -11.47
CA ARG A 95 -6.82 -23.56 -12.81
C ARG A 95 -5.76 -22.52 -13.22
N GLY A 96 -4.61 -22.47 -12.55
CA GLY A 96 -3.52 -21.52 -12.86
C GLY A 96 -3.69 -20.12 -12.26
N GLY A 97 -4.74 -19.88 -11.46
CA GLY A 97 -4.98 -18.57 -10.84
C GLY A 97 -4.02 -18.28 -9.68
N PHE A 98 -3.53 -17.04 -9.56
CA PHE A 98 -2.72 -16.61 -8.42
C PHE A 98 -3.51 -16.76 -7.11
N LYS A 99 -2.86 -17.31 -6.07
CA LYS A 99 -3.44 -17.46 -4.72
C LYS A 99 -2.70 -16.70 -3.66
N GLY A 100 -1.39 -16.53 -3.81
CA GLY A 100 -0.59 -15.74 -2.88
C GLY A 100 0.90 -15.92 -3.10
N LEU A 101 1.68 -15.00 -2.55
CA LEU A 101 3.13 -15.10 -2.45
C LEU A 101 3.49 -15.13 -0.97
N ARG A 102 4.26 -16.12 -0.54
CA ARG A 102 4.78 -16.23 0.82
C ARG A 102 6.29 -16.29 0.78
N PHE A 103 6.94 -15.62 1.71
CA PHE A 103 8.39 -15.69 1.87
C PHE A 103 8.76 -15.35 3.30
N VAL A 104 9.98 -15.68 3.67
CA VAL A 104 10.58 -15.34 4.96
C VAL A 104 11.77 -14.45 4.70
N TYR A 105 11.96 -13.41 5.51
CA TYR A 105 13.12 -12.52 5.41
C TYR A 105 13.62 -12.17 6.81
N THR A 106 14.82 -11.62 6.89
CA THR A 106 15.41 -11.11 8.13
C THR A 106 15.28 -9.59 8.15
N ASP A 107 14.65 -9.05 9.20
CA ASP A 107 14.52 -7.61 9.38
C ASP A 107 15.84 -6.95 9.81
N ALA A 108 15.86 -5.62 9.89
CA ALA A 108 17.04 -4.86 10.35
C ALA A 108 17.52 -5.23 11.77
N ASN A 109 16.67 -5.84 12.60
CA ASN A 109 17.00 -6.27 13.96
C ASN A 109 17.51 -7.72 14.02
N GLY A 110 17.62 -8.40 12.87
CA GLY A 110 18.01 -9.80 12.80
C GLY A 110 16.86 -10.79 13.08
N ILE A 111 15.62 -10.30 13.17
CA ILE A 111 14.44 -11.12 13.44
C ILE A 111 13.96 -11.74 12.13
N THR A 112 13.68 -13.04 12.18
CA THR A 112 13.08 -13.76 11.05
C THR A 112 11.58 -13.46 10.98
N VAL A 113 11.14 -12.87 9.88
CA VAL A 113 9.74 -12.45 9.65
C VAL A 113 9.15 -13.24 8.48
N SER A 114 7.98 -13.84 8.70
CA SER A 114 7.18 -14.45 7.62
C SER A 114 6.24 -13.39 7.04
N ASN A 115 6.22 -13.26 5.73
CA ASN A 115 5.32 -12.35 5.01
C ASN A 115 4.45 -13.09 4.00
N SER A 116 3.24 -12.59 3.78
CA SER A 116 2.31 -13.11 2.78
C SER A 116 1.61 -11.97 2.05
N ILE A 117 1.49 -12.12 0.73
CA ILE A 117 0.85 -11.15 -0.16
C ILE A 117 -0.25 -11.86 -0.94
N GLY A 118 -1.47 -11.35 -0.80
CA GLY A 118 -2.66 -11.87 -1.49
C GLY A 118 -2.99 -11.15 -2.79
N PHE A 119 -2.43 -9.96 -3.02
CA PHE A 119 -2.69 -9.16 -4.22
C PHE A 119 -1.69 -9.51 -5.33
N LYS A 120 -2.23 -9.87 -6.49
CA LYS A 120 -1.43 -10.31 -7.64
C LYS A 120 -0.46 -9.23 -8.11
N ASP A 121 -0.92 -7.99 -8.28
CA ASP A 121 -0.08 -6.91 -8.82
C ASP A 121 1.09 -6.55 -7.90
N GLU A 122 0.90 -6.64 -6.58
CA GLU A 122 1.97 -6.46 -5.60
C GLU A 122 2.94 -7.64 -5.61
N ALA A 123 2.41 -8.86 -5.68
CA ALA A 123 3.21 -10.07 -5.76
C ALA A 123 4.06 -10.11 -7.03
N ASP A 124 3.50 -9.75 -8.19
CA ASP A 124 4.21 -9.74 -9.48
C ASP A 124 5.39 -8.75 -9.45
N LYS A 125 5.25 -7.60 -8.77
CA LYS A 125 6.36 -6.64 -8.56
C LYS A 125 7.48 -7.25 -7.71
N LEU A 126 7.14 -7.96 -6.64
CA LEU A 126 8.14 -8.59 -5.77
C LEU A 126 8.77 -9.82 -6.41
N ILE A 127 8.03 -10.61 -7.18
CA ILE A 127 8.56 -11.75 -7.93
C ILE A 127 9.65 -11.27 -8.89
N LYS A 128 9.39 -10.22 -9.67
CA LYS A 128 10.41 -9.60 -10.53
C LYS A 128 11.64 -9.15 -9.75
N TYR A 129 11.44 -8.49 -8.61
CA TYR A 129 12.55 -8.07 -7.73
C TYR A 129 13.37 -9.25 -7.22
N PHE A 130 12.73 -10.35 -6.81
CA PHE A 130 13.41 -11.56 -6.36
C PHE A 130 14.15 -12.28 -7.50
N GLU A 131 13.60 -12.27 -8.70
CA GLU A 131 14.25 -12.78 -9.92
C GLU A 131 15.50 -11.96 -10.27
N GLU A 132 15.44 -10.63 -10.17
CA GLU A 132 16.60 -9.73 -10.35
C GLU A 132 17.72 -10.02 -9.35
N LEU A 133 17.35 -10.35 -8.10
CA LEU A 133 18.28 -10.78 -7.06
C LEU A 133 18.74 -12.24 -7.20
N LYS A 134 18.25 -12.96 -8.22
CA LYS A 134 18.53 -14.38 -8.48
C LYS A 134 18.15 -15.29 -7.31
N LEU A 135 17.14 -14.91 -6.55
CA LEU A 135 16.60 -15.72 -5.46
C LEU A 135 15.73 -16.84 -6.02
N GLN A 136 15.77 -18.00 -5.38
CA GLN A 136 14.99 -19.15 -5.83
C GLN A 136 13.52 -18.99 -5.44
N ILE A 137 12.64 -19.03 -6.44
CA ILE A 137 11.19 -18.98 -6.26
C ILE A 137 10.62 -20.37 -6.56
N THR A 138 9.89 -20.94 -5.61
CA THR A 138 9.19 -22.21 -5.79
C THR A 138 7.73 -21.95 -6.10
N GLU A 139 7.20 -22.61 -7.13
CA GLU A 139 5.76 -22.60 -7.40
C GLU A 139 5.09 -23.82 -6.74
N LYS A 140 3.99 -23.60 -6.02
CA LYS A 140 3.19 -24.68 -5.40
C LYS A 140 1.72 -24.56 -5.78
N LEU A 141 1.15 -25.70 -6.17
CA LEU A 141 -0.29 -25.85 -6.36
C LEU A 141 -0.98 -25.91 -4.98
N MET A 142 -1.85 -24.93 -4.73
CA MET A 142 -2.72 -24.92 -3.58
C MET A 142 -3.94 -25.78 -3.92
N LYS A 143 -4.00 -26.97 -3.29
CA LYS A 143 -5.10 -27.93 -3.44
C LYS A 143 -6.38 -27.40 -2.82
#